data_AF-A0A952N554-F1
#
_entry.id   AF-A0A952N554-F1
#
_cell.length_a   1.000
_cell.length_b   1.000
_cell.length_c   1.000
_cell.angle_alpha   90.00
_cell.angle_beta   90.00
_cell.angle_gamma   90.00
#
_symmetry.space_group_name_H-M   'P 1'
#
loop_
_entity.id
_entity.type
_entity.pdbx_description
1 polymer ?
#
loop_
_entity_poly.entity_id
_entity_poly.type
_entity_poly.pdbx_seq_one_letter_code
_entity_poly.pdbx_strand_id
1 'polypeptide(L)'
;MAILRLLLIVFNVVVVTYLVFRMFQVAKEPIPKGKKAVILIAGILLLLAPFSMFLSIINPSFTYFMIYPVAISLFLYLIYEVKPKP
;
A
#
# COMPACT_ATOMS: atom_id res chain seq x y z
N MET A 1 -22.55 -13.84 0.62
CA MET A 1 -22.31 -12.50 0.02
C MET A 1 -21.92 -11.45 1.08
N ALA A 2 -22.69 -11.25 2.15
CA ALA A 2 -22.41 -10.20 3.16
C ALA A 2 -21.08 -10.37 3.93
N ILE A 3 -20.75 -11.59 4.38
CA ILE A 3 -19.50 -11.88 5.11
C ILE A 3 -18.26 -11.61 4.26
N LEU A 4 -18.27 -12.08 3.01
CA LEU A 4 -17.19 -11.88 2.04
C LEU A 4 -16.96 -10.39 1.73
N ARG A 5 -18.05 -9.62 1.62
CA ARG A 5 -18.02 -8.17 1.44
C ARG A 5 -17.44 -7.46 2.68
N LEU A 6 -17.79 -7.89 3.89
CA LEU A 6 -17.23 -7.34 5.13
C LEU A 6 -15.72 -7.63 5.22
N LEU A 7 -15.30 -8.86 4.93
CA LEU A 7 -13.88 -9.26 4.88
C LEU A 7 -13.07 -8.40 3.90
N LEU A 8 -13.62 -8.17 2.71
CA LEU A 8 -13.08 -7.29 1.69
C LEU A 8 -12.87 -5.86 2.20
N ILE A 9 -13.88 -5.30 2.88
CA ILE A 9 -13.81 -3.95 3.45
C ILE A 9 -12.73 -3.89 4.53
N VAL A 10 -12.75 -4.82 5.48
CA VAL A 10 -11.76 -4.88 6.58
C VAL A 10 -10.34 -5.01 6.02
N PHE A 11 -10.13 -5.89 5.03
CA PHE A 11 -8.84 -6.04 4.35
C PHE A 11 -8.38 -4.72 3.73
N ASN A 12 -9.24 -4.04 2.96
CA ASN A 12 -8.89 -2.76 2.35
C ASN A 12 -8.56 -1.69 3.41
N VAL A 13 -9.33 -1.60 4.49
CA VAL A 13 -9.05 -0.67 5.60
C VAL A 13 -7.69 -0.96 6.20
N VAL A 14 -7.40 -2.21 6.54
CA VAL A 14 -6.10 -2.63 7.12
C VAL A 14 -4.95 -2.27 6.18
N VAL A 15 -5.09 -2.55 4.88
CA VAL A 15 -4.03 -2.24 3.91
C VAL A 15 -3.81 -0.73 3.77
N VAL A 16 -4.88 0.06 3.68
CA VAL A 16 -4.76 1.52 3.63
C VAL A 16 -4.07 2.06 4.87
N THR A 17 -4.52 1.64 6.06
CA THR A 17 -3.89 2.05 7.33
C THR A 17 -2.41 1.66 7.36
N TYR A 18 -2.08 0.45 6.94
CA TYR A 18 -0.71 -0.03 6.89
C TYR A 18 0.18 0.76 5.92
N LEU A 19 -0.29 1.02 4.70
CA LEU A 19 0.45 1.80 3.70
C LEU A 19 0.70 3.23 4.19
N VAL A 20 -0.34 3.90 4.70
CA VAL A 20 -0.23 5.25 5.25
C VAL A 20 0.79 5.27 6.38
N PHE A 21 0.69 4.32 7.32
CA PHE A 21 1.63 4.22 8.44
C PHE A 21 3.09 4.04 7.97
N ARG A 22 3.34 3.16 7.00
CA ARG A 22 4.68 2.94 6.43
C ARG A 22 5.21 4.16 5.70
N MET A 23 4.37 4.88 4.97
CA MET A 23 4.76 6.14 4.32
C MET A 23 5.15 7.21 5.34
N PHE A 24 4.42 7.33 6.45
CA PHE A 24 4.79 8.23 7.55
C PHE A 24 6.13 7.86 8.19
N GLN A 25 6.44 6.56 8.33
CA GLN A 25 7.76 6.12 8.81
C GLN A 25 8.87 6.56 7.84
N VAL A 26 8.71 6.26 6.55
CA VAL A 26 9.67 6.62 5.49
C VAL A 26 9.90 8.14 5.43
N ALA A 27 8.86 8.94 5.64
CA ALA A 27 8.97 10.40 5.66
C ALA A 27 9.92 10.88 6.78
N LYS A 28 9.86 10.24 7.95
CA LYS A 28 10.67 10.57 9.14
C LYS A 28 12.09 10.02 9.10
N GLU A 29 12.36 9.00 8.28
CA GLU A 29 13.68 8.36 8.24
C GLU A 29 14.73 9.19 7.47
N PRO A 30 16.02 9.11 7.87
CA PRO A 30 17.12 9.82 7.21
C PRO A 30 17.55 9.14 5.90
N ILE A 31 16.59 8.90 5.00
CA ILE A 31 16.78 8.31 3.67
C ILE A 31 17.17 9.42 2.66
N PRO A 32 18.07 9.16 1.69
CA PRO A 32 18.36 10.07 0.59
C PRO A 32 17.09 10.59 -0.12
N LYS A 33 17.01 11.90 -0.35
CA LYS A 33 15.79 12.58 -0.86
C LYS A 33 15.21 11.93 -2.13
N GLY A 34 16.05 11.52 -3.07
CA GLY A 34 15.62 10.86 -4.31
C GLY A 34 14.93 9.51 -4.06
N LYS A 35 15.53 8.63 -3.24
CA LYS A 35 14.94 7.34 -2.91
C LYS A 35 13.66 7.49 -2.07
N LYS A 36 13.65 8.46 -1.16
CA LYS A 36 12.47 8.81 -0.35
C LYS A 36 11.28 9.21 -1.25
N ALA A 37 11.51 10.06 -2.25
CA ALA A 37 10.46 10.48 -3.18
C ALA A 37 9.88 9.29 -3.96
N VAL A 38 10.73 8.39 -4.46
CA VAL A 38 10.28 7.18 -5.18
C VAL A 38 9.39 6.31 -4.30
N ILE A 39 9.79 6.07 -3.05
CA ILE A 39 8.99 5.28 -2.11
C ILE A 39 7.64 5.95 -1.83
N LEU A 40 7.62 7.25 -1.56
CA LEU A 40 6.37 7.97 -1.29
C LEU A 40 5.42 7.96 -2.49
N ILE A 41 5.94 8.17 -3.70
CA ILE A 41 5.14 8.10 -4.94
C ILE A 41 4.58 6.69 -5.13
N ALA A 42 5.40 5.64 -4.95
CA ALA A 42 4.95 4.26 -5.04
C ALA A 42 3.85 3.95 -4.02
N GLY A 43 4.00 4.45 -2.78
CA GLY A 43 2.98 4.33 -1.74
C GLY A 43 1.67 5.02 -2.11
N ILE A 44 1.71 6.23 -2.67
CA ILE A 44 0.53 6.96 -3.16
C ILE A 44 -0.16 6.17 -4.28
N LEU A 45 0.60 5.66 -5.26
CA LEU A 45 0.06 4.85 -6.35
C LEU A 45 -0.64 3.59 -5.82
N LEU A 46 -0.03 2.92 -4.83
CA LEU A 46 -0.63 1.76 -4.17
C LEU A 46 -1.90 2.11 -3.40
N LEU A 47 -2.00 3.30 -2.82
CA LEU A 47 -3.19 3.78 -2.12
C LEU A 47 -4.36 4.09 -3.06
N LEU A 48 -4.09 4.47 -4.31
CA LEU A 48 -5.16 4.75 -5.28
C LEU A 48 -6.04 3.52 -5.53
N ALA A 49 -5.47 2.32 -5.51
CA ALA A 49 -6.23 1.09 -5.76
C ALA A 49 -7.36 0.86 -4.73
N PRO A 50 -7.11 0.75 -3.41
CA PRO A 50 -8.17 0.60 -2.42
C PRO A 50 -9.08 1.84 -2.36
N PHE A 51 -8.56 3.06 -2.55
CA PHE A 51 -9.40 4.26 -2.63
C PHE A 51 -10.41 4.21 -3.77
N SER A 52 -9.98 3.76 -4.95
CA SER A 52 -10.86 3.62 -6.11
C SER A 52 -11.97 2.58 -5.87
N MET A 53 -11.71 1.56 -5.04
CA MET A 53 -12.74 0.60 -4.63
C MET A 53 -13.72 1.19 -3.62
N PHE A 54 -13.25 1.98 -2.65
CA PHE A 54 -14.13 2.71 -1.74
C PHE A 54 -15.06 3.68 -2.48
N LEU A 55 -14.54 4.36 -3.51
CA LEU A 55 -15.32 5.25 -4.38
C LEU A 55 -16.17 4.51 -5.42
N SER A 56 -16.17 3.17 -5.43
CA SER A 56 -16.89 2.34 -6.40
C SER A 56 -16.51 2.59 -7.86
N ILE A 57 -15.31 3.11 -8.11
CA ILE A 57 -14.75 3.31 -9.46
C ILE A 57 -14.28 1.97 -10.04
N ILE A 58 -13.63 1.15 -9.21
CA ILE A 58 -13.14 -0.18 -9.59
C ILE A 58 -13.87 -1.25 -8.77
N ASN A 59 -14.36 -2.28 -9.45
CA ASN A 59 -14.96 -3.43 -8.78
C ASN A 59 -13.88 -4.32 -8.14
N PRO A 60 -14.08 -4.79 -6.90
CA PRO A 60 -13.21 -5.80 -6.30
C PRO A 60 -13.21 -7.05 -7.19
N SER A 61 -12.03 -7.45 -7.67
CA SER A 61 -11.85 -8.63 -8.50
C SER A 61 -10.87 -9.60 -7.86
N PHE A 62 -10.97 -10.87 -8.25
CA PHE A 62 -9.99 -11.88 -7.83
C PHE A 62 -8.57 -11.51 -8.28
N THR A 63 -8.45 -10.92 -9.48
CA THR A 63 -7.19 -10.41 -10.01
C THR A 63 -6.57 -9.34 -9.12
N TYR A 64 -7.36 -8.39 -8.61
CA TYR A 64 -6.87 -7.40 -7.64
C TYR A 64 -6.33 -8.07 -6.38
N PHE A 65 -7.06 -9.07 -5.84
CA PHE A 65 -6.64 -9.81 -4.67
C PHE A 65 -5.31 -10.54 -4.84
N MET A 66 -4.97 -10.97 -6.06
CA MET A 66 -3.68 -11.62 -6.34
C MET A 66 -2.56 -10.61 -6.56
N ILE A 67 -2.81 -9.54 -7.33
CA ILE A 67 -1.77 -8.57 -7.72
C ILE A 67 -1.42 -7.66 -6.55
N TYR A 68 -2.40 -7.24 -5.76
CA TYR A 68 -2.21 -6.21 -4.76
C TYR A 68 -1.25 -6.62 -3.62
N PRO A 69 -1.34 -7.84 -3.06
CA PRO A 69 -0.35 -8.34 -2.09
C PRO A 69 1.08 -8.40 -2.65
N VAL A 70 1.24 -8.77 -3.93
CA VAL A 70 2.55 -8.78 -4.61
C VAL A 70 3.11 -7.36 -4.70
N ALA A 71 2.28 -6.39 -5.10
CA ALA A 71 2.69 -4.99 -5.21
C ALA A 71 3.06 -4.38 -3.84
N ILE A 72 2.31 -4.71 -2.79
CA ILE A 72 2.65 -4.32 -1.40
C ILE A 72 3.98 -4.95 -0.98
N SER A 73 4.19 -6.22 -1.28
CA SER A 73 5.44 -6.92 -0.93
C SER A 73 6.66 -6.27 -1.59
N LEU A 74 6.55 -5.91 -2.87
CA LEU A 74 7.59 -5.17 -3.59
C LEU A 74 7.84 -3.78 -3.00
N PHE A 75 6.79 -3.07 -2.60
CA PHE A 75 6.91 -1.78 -1.91
C PHE A 75 7.62 -1.91 -0.56
N LEU A 76 7.32 -2.95 0.20
CA LEU A 76 8.00 -3.22 1.47
C LEU A 76 9.46 -3.60 1.27
N TYR A 77 9.75 -4.40 0.25
CA TYR A 77 11.12 -4.72 -0.15
C TYR A 77 11.90 -3.44 -0.50
N LEU A 78 11.30 -2.53 -1.27
CA LEU A 78 11.93 -1.24 -1.60
C LEU A 78 12.23 -0.42 -0.34
N ILE A 79 11.32 -0.38 0.64
CA ILE A 79 11.59 0.30 1.92
C ILE A 79 12.74 -0.37 2.66
N TYR A 80 12.76 -1.71 2.71
CA TYR A 80 13.79 -2.48 3.41
C TYR A 80 15.18 -2.22 2.82
N GLU A 81 15.31 -2.24 1.49
CA GLU A 81 16.58 -2.05 0.78
C GLU A 81 17.15 -0.64 0.96
N VAL A 82 16.28 0.34 1.16
CA VAL A 82 16.66 1.76 1.25
C VAL A 82 16.91 2.21 2.69
N LYS A 83 16.40 1.46 3.68
CA LYS A 83 16.67 1.74 5.09
C LYS A 83 18.17 1.54 5.39
N PRO A 84 18.79 2.47 6.14
CA PRO A 84 20.12 2.22 6.68
C PRO A 84 20.06 1.00 7.61
N LYS A 85 20.94 0.02 7.38
CA LYS A 85 21.11 -1.11 8.30
C LYS A 85 21.66 -0.57 9.63
N PRO A 86 21.20 -1.10 10.79
CA PRO A 86 21.74 -0.73 12.09
C PRO A 86 23.24 -1.03 12.19
#